data_AF-A0A317L1A5-F1
#
_entry.id   AF-A0A317L1A5-F1
#
_cell.length_a   1.000
_cell.length_b   1.000
_cell.length_c   1.000
_cell.angle_alpha   90.00
_cell.angle_beta   90.00
_cell.angle_gamma   90.00
#
_symmetry.space_group_name_H-M   'P 1'
#
loop_
_entity.id
_entity.type
_entity.pdbx_description
1 polymer ?
#
loop_
_entity_poly.entity_id
_entity_poly.type
_entity_poly.pdbx_seq_one_letter_code
_entity_poly.pdbx_strand_id
1 'polypeptide(L)'
;MNKKPMYEIIYKTLKEQIINDKYPLDKPLPTQIEIAKMFNTSEITSRRALVELATDGIITRIRGKGSFVNPSLKNQLESEQNKITKIYYVHTEVSFQLLSHRFYVDLLEGIHHDCEKKNIKFEMWNYHRNGEPPNEKGVGLIILNDGKGDGISLDVLDKWKQERRPLITSHFYYPHLEIPYVVVNNVNSGYLATQHLIAHKHHNIGIILTGDSLLDMNQEFMLRLEGYKLALSHHQILFRSENIQIVSGEHESEQMGFEGMKRLLALNNPPTAVVATSDLKAFGAIEAIKDAGLSVPEDISVVGIDDLQLSKYYSPALTTINQNSYTLGKRSVELLEEYAMLDKNNNKELIKDEIYPKLIVRDSTKMLSEIKRSGEI
;
A
#
# COMPACT_ATOMS: atom_id res chain seq x y z
N MET A 1 18.10 -51.76 17.91
CA MET A 1 17.36 -50.48 17.96
C MET A 1 17.58 -49.85 19.33
N ASN A 2 18.25 -48.69 19.40
CA ASN A 2 18.41 -47.97 20.68
C ASN A 2 17.03 -47.49 21.15
N LYS A 3 16.54 -48.03 22.28
CA LYS A 3 15.36 -47.50 22.96
C LYS A 3 15.68 -46.09 23.44
N LYS A 4 14.94 -45.09 22.96
CA LYS A 4 15.06 -43.71 23.45
C LYS A 4 14.80 -43.68 24.97
N PRO A 5 15.55 -42.88 25.74
CA PRO A 5 15.32 -42.71 27.17
C PRO A 5 13.87 -42.29 27.46
N MET A 6 13.28 -42.84 28.52
CA MET A 6 11.86 -42.62 28.84
C MET A 6 11.53 -41.14 29.13
N TYR A 7 12.47 -40.38 29.73
CA TYR A 7 12.26 -38.95 29.95
C TYR A 7 12.10 -38.17 28.64
N GLU A 8 12.77 -38.57 27.54
CA GLU A 8 12.63 -37.91 26.24
C GLU A 8 11.25 -38.18 25.63
N ILE A 9 10.70 -39.37 25.85
CA ILE A 9 9.35 -39.73 25.40
C ILE A 9 8.33 -38.85 26.14
N ILE A 10 8.45 -38.74 27.47
CA ILE A 10 7.59 -37.88 28.30
C ILE A 10 7.71 -36.43 27.86
N TYR A 11 8.94 -35.92 27.68
CA TYR A 11 9.19 -34.56 27.20
C TYR A 11 8.46 -34.30 25.87
N LYS A 12 8.63 -35.17 24.88
CA LYS A 12 8.03 -34.99 23.55
C LYS A 12 6.51 -35.05 23.60
N THR A 13 5.96 -36.03 24.30
CA THR A 13 4.50 -36.17 24.43
C THR A 13 3.87 -34.98 25.15
N LEU A 14 4.47 -34.51 26.24
CA LEU A 14 3.97 -33.32 26.94
C LEU A 14 4.11 -32.07 26.08
N LYS A 15 5.24 -31.89 25.38
CA LYS A 15 5.44 -30.77 24.45
C LYS A 15 4.38 -30.76 23.35
N GLU A 16 4.12 -31.89 22.71
CA GLU A 16 3.05 -32.02 21.69
C GLU A 16 1.66 -31.71 22.27
N GLN A 17 1.37 -32.18 23.48
CA GLN A 17 0.09 -31.90 24.13
C GLN A 17 -0.08 -30.42 24.51
N ILE A 18 1.00 -29.74 24.90
CA ILE A 18 1.01 -28.30 25.15
C ILE A 18 0.78 -27.54 23.84
N ILE A 19 1.48 -27.91 22.75
CA ILE A 19 1.34 -27.28 21.42
C ILE A 19 -0.10 -27.45 20.88
N ASN A 20 -0.74 -28.58 21.17
CA ASN A 20 -2.12 -28.87 20.75
C ASN A 20 -3.18 -28.39 21.77
N ASP A 21 -2.86 -27.42 22.63
CA ASP A 21 -3.78 -26.77 23.57
C ASP A 21 -4.50 -27.70 24.56
N LYS A 22 -3.94 -28.89 24.83
CA LYS A 22 -4.53 -29.82 25.82
C LYS A 22 -4.44 -29.31 27.26
N TYR A 23 -3.50 -28.40 27.52
CA TYR A 23 -3.24 -27.82 28.84
C TYR A 23 -3.47 -26.30 28.82
N PRO A 24 -4.55 -25.80 29.46
CA PRO A 24 -4.82 -24.37 29.60
C PRO A 24 -3.74 -23.62 30.39
N LEU A 25 -3.52 -22.34 30.08
CA LEU A 25 -2.51 -21.48 30.73
C LEU A 25 -2.72 -21.32 32.24
N ASP A 26 -3.97 -21.34 32.69
CA ASP A 26 -4.39 -21.14 34.08
C ASP A 26 -4.40 -22.42 34.91
N LYS A 27 -4.14 -23.58 34.30
CA LYS A 27 -4.15 -24.88 34.97
C LYS A 27 -2.76 -25.52 35.02
N PRO A 28 -2.41 -26.16 36.15
CA PRO A 28 -1.14 -26.86 36.24
C PRO A 28 -1.15 -28.12 35.35
N LEU A 29 0.00 -28.42 34.76
CA LEU A 29 0.29 -29.73 34.19
C LEU A 29 0.23 -30.82 35.28
N PRO A 30 0.04 -32.09 34.89
CA PRO A 30 0.16 -33.22 35.79
C PRO A 30 1.48 -33.18 36.58
N THR A 31 1.41 -33.50 37.86
CA THR A 31 2.54 -33.58 38.77
C THR A 31 3.51 -34.70 38.37
N GLN A 32 4.74 -34.66 38.87
CA GLN A 32 5.74 -35.71 38.60
C GLN A 32 5.24 -37.12 38.98
N ILE A 33 4.38 -37.24 40.00
CA ILE A 33 3.79 -38.50 40.46
C ILE A 33 2.74 -38.98 39.45
N GLU A 34 1.88 -38.09 38.97
CA GLU A 34 0.86 -38.41 37.97
C GLU A 34 1.49 -38.79 36.63
N ILE A 35 2.51 -38.05 36.18
CA ILE A 35 3.27 -38.38 34.97
C ILE A 35 3.97 -39.74 35.12
N ALA A 36 4.56 -40.02 36.28
CA ALA A 36 5.21 -41.31 36.54
C ALA A 36 4.23 -42.48 36.39
N LYS A 37 3.00 -42.32 36.90
CA LYS A 37 1.92 -43.29 36.70
C LYS A 37 1.48 -43.40 35.24
N MET A 38 1.27 -42.27 34.56
CA MET A 38 0.80 -42.23 33.16
C MET A 38 1.75 -42.96 32.20
N PHE A 39 3.05 -42.86 32.43
CA PHE A 39 4.08 -43.44 31.56
C PHE A 39 4.74 -44.71 32.13
N ASN A 40 4.20 -45.24 33.24
CA ASN A 40 4.73 -46.39 33.96
C ASN A 40 6.26 -46.30 34.20
N THR A 41 6.69 -45.21 34.83
CA THR A 41 8.11 -44.87 35.05
C THR A 41 8.37 -44.35 36.47
N SER A 42 9.62 -43.99 36.79
CA SER A 42 9.98 -43.41 38.09
C SER A 42 9.71 -41.90 38.15
N GLU A 43 9.41 -41.39 39.34
CA GLU A 43 9.24 -39.95 39.57
C GLU A 43 10.47 -39.13 39.17
N ILE A 44 11.68 -39.69 39.32
CA ILE A 44 12.94 -39.04 38.92
C ILE A 44 12.96 -38.82 37.40
N THR A 45 12.48 -39.80 36.63
CA THR A 45 12.39 -39.71 35.16
C THR A 45 11.38 -38.64 34.73
N SER A 46 10.20 -38.63 35.35
CA SER A 46 9.16 -37.61 35.10
C SER A 46 9.61 -36.21 35.53
N ARG A 47 10.29 -36.09 36.67
CA ARG A 47 10.87 -34.84 37.15
C ARG A 47 11.92 -34.32 36.18
N ARG A 48 12.77 -35.19 35.62
CA ARG A 48 13.76 -34.79 34.61
C ARG A 48 13.09 -34.20 33.36
N ALA A 49 12.05 -34.84 32.84
CA ALA A 49 11.30 -34.32 31.69
C ALA A 49 10.69 -32.94 31.97
N LEU A 50 10.11 -32.73 33.16
CA LEU A 50 9.60 -31.42 33.59
C LEU A 50 10.71 -30.38 33.79
N VAL A 51 11.90 -30.78 34.21
CA VAL A 51 13.05 -29.86 34.32
C VAL A 51 13.50 -29.43 32.92
N GLU A 52 13.63 -30.36 31.98
CA GLU A 52 14.03 -30.03 30.60
C GLU A 52 12.99 -29.16 29.89
N LEU A 53 11.69 -29.44 30.04
CA LEU A 53 10.61 -28.56 29.53
C LEU A 53 10.71 -27.14 30.11
N ALA A 54 11.11 -27.01 31.39
CA ALA A 54 11.27 -25.70 32.02
C ALA A 54 12.54 -24.98 31.54
N THR A 55 13.65 -25.71 31.37
CA THR A 55 14.91 -25.19 30.81
C THR A 55 14.70 -24.65 29.40
N ASP A 56 13.88 -25.34 28.59
CA ASP A 56 13.55 -24.91 27.22
C ASP A 56 12.47 -23.80 27.18
N GLY A 57 12.05 -23.29 28.34
CA GLY A 57 11.06 -22.21 28.42
C GLY A 57 9.64 -22.61 28.02
N ILE A 58 9.34 -23.92 27.87
CA ILE A 58 8.02 -24.42 27.46
C ILE A 58 7.03 -24.34 28.62
N ILE A 59 7.52 -24.55 29.84
CA ILE A 59 6.72 -24.45 31.08
C ILE A 59 7.43 -23.59 32.13
N THR A 60 6.64 -23.02 33.03
CA THR A 60 7.14 -22.30 34.21
C THR A 60 6.80 -23.11 35.45
N ARG A 61 7.77 -23.29 36.35
CA ARG A 61 7.56 -24.05 37.60
C ARG A 61 7.41 -23.09 38.77
N ILE A 62 6.25 -23.12 39.42
CA ILE A 62 5.95 -22.26 40.57
C ILE A 62 5.94 -23.13 41.82
N ARG A 63 6.84 -22.82 42.77
CA ARG A 63 6.96 -23.57 44.03
C ARG A 63 5.61 -23.60 44.76
N GLY A 64 5.16 -24.80 45.09
CA GLY A 64 3.88 -25.02 45.79
C GLY A 64 2.62 -24.94 44.91
N LYS A 65 2.72 -24.51 43.65
CA LYS A 65 1.56 -24.43 42.73
C LYS A 65 1.64 -25.39 41.54
N GLY A 66 2.83 -25.88 41.19
CA GLY A 66 3.01 -26.87 40.12
C GLY A 66 3.76 -26.32 38.91
N SER A 67 3.59 -26.98 37.77
CA SER A 67 4.16 -26.60 36.47
C SER A 67 3.05 -26.06 35.57
N PHE A 68 3.24 -24.91 34.94
CA PHE A 68 2.24 -24.27 34.07
C PHE A 68 2.83 -24.07 32.68
N VAL A 69 1.99 -24.06 31.64
CA VAL A 69 2.43 -23.68 30.29
C VAL A 69 2.96 -22.24 30.34
N ASN A 70 4.15 -22.00 29.76
CA ASN A 70 4.70 -20.66 29.72
C ASN A 70 3.92 -19.80 28.70
N PRO A 71 3.30 -18.67 29.09
CA PRO A 71 2.56 -17.82 28.17
C PRO A 71 3.40 -17.33 26.98
N SER A 72 4.71 -17.12 27.17
CA SER A 72 5.60 -16.68 26.07
C SER A 72 5.75 -17.72 24.97
N LEU A 73 5.64 -19.01 25.30
CA LEU A 73 5.66 -20.10 24.31
C LEU A 73 4.44 -20.03 23.40
N LYS A 74 3.26 -19.75 23.96
CA LYS A 74 2.02 -19.68 23.17
C LYS A 74 2.07 -18.51 22.18
N ASN A 75 2.53 -17.35 22.65
CA ASN A 75 2.77 -16.19 21.80
C ASN A 75 3.84 -16.48 20.73
N GLN A 76 4.92 -17.21 21.08
CA GLN A 76 5.95 -17.62 20.10
C GLN A 76 5.40 -18.61 19.07
N LEU A 77 4.67 -19.64 19.48
CA LEU A 77 4.06 -20.63 18.58
C LEU A 77 2.99 -20.00 17.69
N GLU A 78 2.16 -19.10 18.21
CA GLU A 78 1.18 -18.32 17.45
C GLU A 78 1.89 -17.37 16.47
N SER A 79 2.99 -16.73 16.88
CA SER A 79 3.80 -15.87 15.99
C SER A 79 4.50 -16.67 14.88
N GLU A 80 4.96 -17.89 15.16
CA GLU A 80 5.54 -18.78 14.15
C GLU A 80 4.46 -19.34 13.21
N GLN A 81 3.25 -19.63 13.72
CA GLN A 81 2.12 -20.10 12.92
C GLN A 81 1.53 -19.03 12.00
N ASN A 82 1.54 -17.78 12.45
CA ASN A 82 1.00 -16.63 11.70
C ASN A 82 2.05 -15.94 10.81
N LYS A 83 3.29 -16.45 10.80
CA LYS A 83 4.37 -15.88 9.99
C LYS A 83 4.07 -16.04 8.50
N ILE A 84 4.13 -14.93 7.77
CA ILE A 84 4.06 -14.94 6.31
C ILE A 84 5.38 -15.49 5.75
N THR A 85 5.27 -16.47 4.87
CA THR A 85 6.41 -17.11 4.17
C THR A 85 6.30 -16.97 2.67
N LYS A 86 5.11 -16.62 2.16
CA LYS A 86 4.83 -16.38 0.76
C LYS A 86 3.82 -15.26 0.59
N ILE A 87 4.08 -14.36 -0.35
CA ILE A 87 3.16 -13.29 -0.73
C ILE A 87 2.80 -13.43 -2.20
N TYR A 88 1.49 -13.38 -2.47
CA TYR A 88 0.96 -13.19 -3.81
C TYR A 88 0.61 -11.72 -4.02
N TYR A 89 1.21 -11.12 -5.06
CA TYR A 89 0.74 -9.85 -5.60
C TYR A 89 -0.40 -10.13 -6.58
N VAL A 90 -1.63 -9.91 -6.14
CA VAL A 90 -2.82 -10.28 -6.90
C VAL A 90 -3.23 -9.13 -7.80
N HIS A 91 -3.38 -9.44 -9.08
CA HIS A 91 -3.83 -8.52 -10.12
C HIS A 91 -4.77 -9.25 -11.08
N THR A 92 -5.58 -8.52 -11.82
CA THR A 92 -6.53 -9.06 -12.81
C THR A 92 -5.95 -9.04 -14.20
N GLU A 93 -5.38 -7.90 -14.61
CA GLU A 93 -4.60 -7.75 -15.83
C GLU A 93 -3.28 -7.03 -15.53
N VAL A 94 -2.22 -7.50 -16.17
CA VAL A 94 -0.96 -6.75 -16.24
C VAL A 94 -0.78 -6.41 -17.70
N SER A 95 -1.20 -5.21 -18.08
CA SER A 95 -0.89 -4.68 -19.39
C SER A 95 0.61 -4.37 -19.45
N PHE A 96 1.21 -4.46 -20.64
CA PHE A 96 2.60 -4.03 -20.83
C PHE A 96 2.79 -2.55 -20.44
N GLN A 97 1.75 -1.73 -20.60
CA GLN A 97 1.73 -0.33 -20.17
C GLN A 97 1.78 -0.18 -18.64
N LEU A 98 1.14 -1.08 -17.89
CA LEU A 98 1.25 -1.11 -16.42
C LEU A 98 2.71 -1.36 -15.99
N LEU A 99 3.39 -2.32 -16.64
CA LEU A 99 4.78 -2.66 -16.34
C LEU A 99 5.79 -1.61 -16.81
N SER A 100 5.45 -0.78 -17.79
CA SER A 100 6.31 0.31 -18.24
C SER A 100 6.15 1.59 -17.40
N HIS A 101 5.06 1.68 -16.62
CA HIS A 101 4.79 2.83 -15.78
C HIS A 101 5.60 2.76 -14.47
N ARG A 102 6.44 3.77 -14.23
CA ARG A 102 7.41 3.82 -13.13
C ARG A 102 6.78 3.57 -11.76
N PHE A 103 5.55 4.06 -11.54
CA PHE A 103 4.82 3.83 -10.29
C PHE A 103 4.77 2.34 -9.92
N TYR A 104 4.38 1.47 -10.86
CA TYR A 104 4.23 0.04 -10.59
C TYR A 104 5.57 -0.67 -10.51
N VAL A 105 6.56 -0.25 -11.30
CA VAL A 105 7.92 -0.79 -11.21
C VAL A 105 8.53 -0.52 -9.84
N ASP A 106 8.54 0.75 -9.40
CA ASP A 106 9.08 1.15 -8.10
C ASP A 106 8.30 0.45 -6.96
N LEU A 107 6.97 0.33 -7.09
CA LEU A 107 6.12 -0.43 -6.14
C LEU A 107 6.54 -1.90 -6.04
N LEU A 108 6.63 -2.59 -7.17
CA LEU A 108 6.99 -4.01 -7.21
C LEU A 108 8.43 -4.24 -6.72
N GLU A 109 9.36 -3.32 -7.03
CA GLU A 109 10.72 -3.34 -6.51
C GLU A 109 10.74 -3.20 -4.98
N GLY A 110 9.94 -2.28 -4.43
CA GLY A 110 9.80 -2.11 -2.99
C GLY A 110 9.25 -3.35 -2.27
N ILE A 111 8.23 -3.99 -2.86
CA ILE A 111 7.69 -5.26 -2.35
C ILE A 111 8.74 -6.36 -2.41
N HIS A 112 9.35 -6.54 -3.57
CA HIS A 112 10.35 -7.59 -3.81
C HIS A 112 11.54 -7.45 -2.86
N HIS A 113 12.10 -6.24 -2.73
CA HIS A 113 13.22 -5.95 -1.84
C HIS A 113 12.92 -6.32 -0.38
N ASP A 114 11.74 -5.95 0.13
CA ASP A 114 11.39 -6.25 1.52
C ASP A 114 11.13 -7.75 1.72
N CYS A 115 10.53 -8.42 0.72
CA CYS A 115 10.36 -9.88 0.73
C CYS A 115 11.70 -10.61 0.74
N GLU A 116 12.66 -10.23 -0.11
CA GLU A 116 14.00 -10.83 -0.14
C GLU A 116 14.71 -10.67 1.20
N LYS A 117 14.70 -9.45 1.77
CA LYS A 117 15.30 -9.16 3.07
C LYS A 117 14.73 -10.05 4.19
N LYS A 118 13.45 -10.40 4.10
CA LYS A 118 12.71 -11.20 5.10
C LYS A 118 12.65 -12.69 4.77
N ASN A 119 13.24 -13.14 3.66
CA ASN A 119 13.13 -14.50 3.12
C ASN A 119 11.67 -14.95 2.88
N ILE A 120 10.83 -14.03 2.41
CA ILE A 120 9.46 -14.29 2.00
C ILE A 120 9.46 -14.53 0.48
N LYS A 121 8.83 -15.62 0.03
CA LYS A 121 8.67 -15.87 -1.42
C LYS A 121 7.69 -14.88 -2.02
N PHE A 122 8.04 -14.24 -3.13
CA PHE A 122 7.20 -13.27 -3.82
C PHE A 122 6.79 -13.81 -5.19
N GLU A 123 5.49 -13.84 -5.48
CA GLU A 123 4.95 -14.28 -6.78
C GLU A 123 3.84 -13.34 -7.26
N MET A 124 3.86 -12.98 -8.54
CA MET A 124 2.73 -12.30 -9.19
C MET A 124 1.62 -13.31 -9.47
N TRP A 125 0.37 -12.94 -9.17
CA TRP A 125 -0.80 -13.79 -9.35
C TRP A 125 -1.86 -13.11 -10.21
N ASN A 126 -2.07 -13.64 -11.42
CA ASN A 126 -3.14 -13.19 -12.30
C ASN A 126 -4.45 -13.91 -11.95
N TYR A 127 -5.42 -13.18 -11.39
CA TYR A 127 -6.71 -13.70 -10.96
C TYR A 127 -7.59 -14.19 -12.11
N HIS A 128 -7.62 -13.50 -13.25
CA HIS A 128 -8.44 -13.92 -14.39
C HIS A 128 -7.93 -15.23 -15.03
N ARG A 129 -6.62 -15.44 -15.03
CA ARG A 129 -6.00 -16.65 -15.59
C ARG A 129 -5.99 -17.83 -14.63
N ASN A 130 -5.69 -17.57 -13.35
CA ASN A 130 -5.42 -18.63 -12.37
C ASN A 130 -6.57 -18.82 -11.36
N GLY A 131 -7.55 -17.93 -11.32
CA GLY A 131 -8.60 -17.91 -10.30
C GLY A 131 -8.07 -17.46 -8.94
N GLU A 132 -8.68 -17.99 -7.86
CA GLU A 132 -8.32 -17.64 -6.50
C GLU A 132 -6.90 -18.10 -6.13
N PRO A 133 -6.07 -17.24 -5.49
CA PRO A 133 -4.77 -17.67 -4.98
C PRO A 133 -4.94 -18.76 -3.91
N PRO A 134 -3.95 -19.65 -3.72
CA PRO A 134 -3.97 -20.66 -2.67
C PRO A 134 -4.29 -20.09 -1.28
N ASN A 135 -5.17 -20.77 -0.54
CA ASN A 135 -5.51 -20.45 0.84
C ASN A 135 -4.80 -21.43 1.78
N GLU A 136 -3.49 -21.22 1.95
CA GLU A 136 -2.61 -22.07 2.76
C GLU A 136 -1.97 -21.26 3.90
N LYS A 137 -1.50 -21.95 4.95
CA LYS A 137 -0.82 -21.30 6.07
C LYS A 137 0.44 -20.58 5.59
N GLY A 138 0.65 -19.36 6.10
CA GLY A 138 1.80 -18.53 5.77
C GLY A 138 1.73 -17.86 4.39
N VAL A 139 0.61 -17.97 3.68
CA VAL A 139 0.34 -17.20 2.46
C VAL A 139 -0.35 -15.88 2.82
N GLY A 140 0.19 -14.77 2.33
CA GLY A 140 -0.42 -13.46 2.41
C GLY A 140 -0.70 -12.86 1.03
N LEU A 141 -1.66 -11.94 0.95
CA LEU A 141 -2.08 -11.31 -0.30
C LEU A 141 -1.87 -9.79 -0.25
N ILE A 142 -1.24 -9.25 -1.29
CA ILE A 142 -1.23 -7.81 -1.55
C ILE A 142 -2.10 -7.61 -2.80
N ILE A 143 -3.18 -6.87 -2.64
CA ILE A 143 -4.13 -6.60 -3.74
C ILE A 143 -3.90 -5.20 -4.28
N LEU A 144 -3.73 -5.07 -5.59
CA LEU A 144 -3.78 -3.80 -6.29
C LEU A 144 -4.98 -3.80 -7.24
N ASN A 145 -5.94 -2.93 -6.97
CA ASN A 145 -7.05 -2.63 -7.88
C ASN A 145 -6.72 -1.36 -8.67
N ASP A 146 -7.36 -1.16 -9.81
CA ASP A 146 -7.16 0.00 -10.69
C ASP A 146 -8.29 1.05 -10.61
N GLY A 147 -9.26 0.83 -9.71
CA GLY A 147 -10.34 1.78 -9.44
C GLY A 147 -11.35 1.97 -10.59
N LYS A 148 -11.16 1.32 -11.74
CA LYS A 148 -12.07 1.36 -12.91
C LYS A 148 -12.98 0.13 -13.05
N GLY A 149 -12.92 -0.79 -12.10
CA GLY A 149 -13.78 -1.98 -12.07
C GLY A 149 -13.15 -3.22 -12.71
N ASP A 150 -11.94 -3.09 -13.28
CA ASP A 150 -11.18 -4.21 -13.82
C ASP A 150 -10.36 -4.94 -12.74
N GLY A 151 -10.31 -4.42 -11.51
CA GLY A 151 -9.70 -5.07 -10.34
C GLY A 151 -10.50 -6.23 -9.71
N ILE A 152 -10.00 -6.77 -8.60
CA ILE A 152 -10.69 -7.78 -7.80
C ILE A 152 -12.00 -7.18 -7.25
N SER A 153 -13.13 -7.85 -7.48
CA SER A 153 -14.44 -7.36 -7.06
C SER A 153 -14.57 -7.31 -5.53
N LEU A 154 -15.43 -6.40 -5.06
CA LEU A 154 -15.67 -6.21 -3.61
C LEU A 154 -16.20 -7.49 -2.94
N ASP A 155 -17.04 -8.25 -3.64
CA ASP A 155 -17.57 -9.53 -3.13
C ASP A 155 -16.46 -10.57 -2.89
N VAL A 156 -15.46 -10.60 -3.78
CA VAL A 156 -14.30 -11.50 -3.63
C VAL A 156 -13.40 -11.04 -2.47
N LEU A 157 -13.18 -9.73 -2.35
CA LEU A 157 -12.43 -9.17 -1.22
C LEU A 157 -13.11 -9.45 0.12
N ASP A 158 -14.44 -9.27 0.19
CA ASP A 158 -15.22 -9.56 1.39
C ASP A 158 -15.20 -11.05 1.73
N LYS A 159 -15.34 -11.93 0.72
CA LYS A 159 -15.17 -13.38 0.89
C LYS A 159 -13.81 -13.72 1.51
N TRP A 160 -12.71 -13.21 0.96
CA TRP A 160 -11.37 -13.49 1.49
C TRP A 160 -11.14 -12.93 2.90
N LYS A 161 -11.77 -11.80 3.23
CA LYS A 161 -11.80 -11.27 4.60
C LYS A 161 -12.56 -12.21 5.54
N GLN A 162 -13.74 -12.68 5.16
CA GLN A 162 -14.55 -13.62 5.95
C GLN A 162 -13.82 -14.97 6.17
N GLU A 163 -13.06 -15.42 5.18
CA GLU A 163 -12.14 -16.57 5.27
C GLU A 163 -10.91 -16.32 6.16
N ARG A 164 -10.74 -15.09 6.66
CA ARG A 164 -9.62 -14.66 7.50
C ARG A 164 -8.26 -14.86 6.84
N ARG A 165 -8.20 -14.65 5.53
CA ARG A 165 -6.94 -14.66 4.78
C ARG A 165 -6.11 -13.44 5.19
N PRO A 166 -4.79 -13.56 5.40
CA PRO A 166 -3.92 -12.40 5.55
C PRO A 166 -3.90 -11.64 4.23
N LEU A 167 -4.57 -10.48 4.19
CA LEU A 167 -4.69 -9.69 2.97
C LEU A 167 -4.70 -8.19 3.29
N ILE A 168 -4.13 -7.40 2.40
CA ILE A 168 -4.23 -5.95 2.41
C ILE A 168 -4.55 -5.41 1.02
N THR A 169 -5.09 -4.20 0.93
CA THR A 169 -5.13 -3.45 -0.33
C THR A 169 -4.01 -2.42 -0.38
N SER A 170 -3.37 -2.29 -1.53
CA SER A 170 -2.34 -1.30 -1.81
C SER A 170 -2.87 -0.33 -2.85
N HIS A 171 -2.54 0.96 -2.71
CA HIS A 171 -2.89 2.05 -3.63
C HIS A 171 -4.38 2.47 -3.65
N PHE A 172 -5.31 1.54 -3.44
CA PHE A 172 -6.75 1.81 -3.22
C PHE A 172 -7.24 1.23 -1.89
N TYR A 173 -8.35 1.76 -1.37
CA TYR A 173 -8.92 1.32 -0.11
C TYR A 173 -10.46 1.27 -0.10
N TYR A 174 -10.99 0.33 0.69
CA TYR A 174 -12.43 0.06 0.82
C TYR A 174 -12.83 0.04 2.31
N PRO A 175 -13.07 1.20 2.94
CA PRO A 175 -13.31 1.29 4.40
C PRO A 175 -14.44 0.40 4.91
N HIS A 176 -15.51 0.25 4.11
CA HIS A 176 -16.67 -0.56 4.45
C HIS A 176 -16.35 -2.06 4.55
N LEU A 177 -15.25 -2.51 3.92
CA LEU A 177 -14.75 -3.87 4.05
C LEU A 177 -13.78 -4.01 5.23
N GLU A 178 -13.33 -2.95 5.88
CA GLU A 178 -12.32 -3.00 6.97
C GLU A 178 -11.09 -3.87 6.64
N ILE A 179 -10.67 -3.85 5.37
CA ILE A 179 -9.44 -4.50 4.93
C ILE A 179 -8.29 -3.52 5.17
N PRO A 180 -7.21 -3.93 5.85
CA PRO A 180 -6.07 -3.05 6.08
C PRO A 180 -5.47 -2.57 4.76
N TYR A 181 -4.99 -1.34 4.74
CA TYR A 181 -4.51 -0.74 3.50
C TYR A 181 -3.35 0.22 3.66
N VAL A 182 -2.56 0.36 2.59
CA VAL A 182 -1.58 1.43 2.45
C VAL A 182 -1.79 2.14 1.12
N VAL A 183 -1.82 3.46 1.14
CA VAL A 183 -2.13 4.30 -0.03
C VAL A 183 -1.17 5.48 -0.14
N VAL A 184 -1.11 6.11 -1.31
CA VAL A 184 -0.45 7.40 -1.46
C VAL A 184 -1.41 8.49 -0.97
N ASN A 185 -0.90 9.49 -0.26
CA ASN A 185 -1.69 10.65 0.13
C ASN A 185 -1.94 11.55 -1.10
N ASN A 186 -2.97 11.22 -1.86
CA ASN A 186 -3.34 11.90 -3.11
C ASN A 186 -3.88 13.32 -2.89
N VAL A 187 -4.47 13.61 -1.72
CA VAL A 187 -4.81 14.99 -1.33
C VAL A 187 -3.54 15.82 -1.25
N ASN A 188 -2.49 15.31 -0.61
CA ASN A 188 -1.21 16.00 -0.54
C ASN A 188 -0.53 16.09 -1.92
N SER A 189 -0.71 15.10 -2.81
CA SER A 189 -0.22 15.18 -4.20
C SER A 189 -0.81 16.39 -4.92
N GLY A 190 -2.14 16.54 -4.90
CA GLY A 190 -2.83 17.67 -5.53
C GLY A 190 -2.50 19.01 -4.84
N TYR A 191 -2.39 18.99 -3.50
CA TYR A 191 -2.04 20.16 -2.71
C TYR A 191 -0.64 20.68 -3.04
N LEU A 192 0.39 19.84 -2.98
CA LEU A 192 1.78 20.24 -3.24
C LEU A 192 1.98 20.76 -4.67
N ALA A 193 1.38 20.10 -5.66
CA ALA A 193 1.45 20.54 -7.06
C ALA A 193 0.86 21.95 -7.24
N THR A 194 -0.30 22.19 -6.62
CA THR A 194 -1.00 23.47 -6.71
C THR A 194 -0.30 24.55 -5.89
N GLN A 195 0.14 24.21 -4.67
CA GLN A 195 0.87 25.11 -3.78
C GLN A 195 2.16 25.60 -4.43
N HIS A 196 2.87 24.75 -5.17
CA HIS A 196 4.06 25.14 -5.93
C HIS A 196 3.75 26.25 -6.92
N LEU A 197 2.66 26.13 -7.68
CA LEU A 197 2.23 27.17 -8.64
C LEU A 197 1.80 28.46 -7.93
N ILE A 198 1.10 28.36 -6.81
CA ILE A 198 0.72 29.52 -5.98
C ILE A 198 1.96 30.23 -5.43
N ALA A 199 2.99 29.49 -5.00
CA ALA A 199 4.26 30.05 -4.56
C ALA A 199 4.95 30.86 -5.68
N HIS A 200 4.75 30.44 -6.94
CA HIS A 200 5.16 31.16 -8.15
C HIS A 200 4.19 32.27 -8.58
N LYS A 201 3.28 32.68 -7.69
CA LYS A 201 2.32 33.79 -7.87
C LYS A 201 1.25 33.54 -8.92
N HIS A 202 1.03 32.30 -9.33
CA HIS A 202 -0.11 31.95 -10.15
C HIS A 202 -1.39 31.93 -9.31
N HIS A 203 -2.41 32.64 -9.78
CA HIS A 203 -3.74 32.69 -9.15
C HIS A 203 -4.85 32.12 -10.03
N ASN A 204 -4.64 32.11 -11.36
CA ASN A 204 -5.52 31.41 -12.30
C ASN A 204 -4.83 30.10 -12.72
N ILE A 205 -5.21 29.00 -12.07
CA ILE A 205 -4.60 27.68 -12.24
C ILE A 205 -5.66 26.72 -12.77
N GLY A 206 -5.34 25.96 -13.82
CA GLY A 206 -6.15 24.88 -14.36
C GLY A 206 -5.79 23.53 -13.74
N ILE A 207 -6.70 22.56 -13.82
CA ILE A 207 -6.41 21.16 -13.49
C ILE A 207 -6.97 20.22 -14.56
N ILE A 208 -6.17 19.24 -14.99
CA ILE A 208 -6.57 18.21 -15.96
C ILE A 208 -6.60 16.85 -15.27
N LEU A 209 -7.78 16.22 -15.26
CA LEU A 209 -8.11 14.99 -14.55
C LEU A 209 -8.57 13.89 -15.50
N THR A 210 -8.40 12.64 -15.07
CA THR A 210 -8.92 11.45 -15.74
C THR A 210 -10.30 11.08 -15.16
N GLY A 211 -11.29 10.89 -16.02
CA GLY A 211 -12.64 10.43 -15.64
C GLY A 211 -13.68 10.76 -16.70
N ASP A 212 -14.90 10.24 -16.54
CA ASP A 212 -16.02 10.57 -17.44
C ASP A 212 -16.84 11.77 -16.92
N SER A 213 -16.88 11.94 -15.60
CA SER A 213 -17.55 13.05 -14.94
C SER A 213 -16.96 13.29 -13.54
N LEU A 214 -17.43 14.32 -12.84
CA LEU A 214 -17.08 14.52 -11.41
C LEU A 214 -17.59 13.37 -10.52
N LEU A 215 -18.64 12.67 -10.95
CA LEU A 215 -19.25 11.57 -10.19
C LEU A 215 -18.60 10.21 -10.52
N ASP A 216 -18.02 10.08 -11.71
CA ASP A 216 -17.45 8.83 -12.24
C ASP A 216 -15.91 8.82 -12.23
N MET A 217 -15.32 9.62 -11.34
CA MET A 217 -13.88 9.72 -11.17
C MET A 217 -13.41 8.77 -10.07
N ASN A 218 -12.28 8.08 -10.31
CA ASN A 218 -11.74 7.17 -9.30
C ASN A 218 -11.25 7.94 -8.05
N GLN A 219 -11.00 7.18 -6.97
CA GLN A 219 -10.60 7.72 -5.67
C GLN A 219 -9.31 8.56 -5.74
N GLU A 220 -8.33 8.14 -6.56
CA GLU A 220 -7.05 8.83 -6.73
C GLU A 220 -7.22 10.24 -7.29
N PHE A 221 -7.91 10.39 -8.42
CA PHE A 221 -8.10 11.69 -9.07
C PHE A 221 -9.05 12.59 -8.29
N MET A 222 -10.06 12.02 -7.63
CA MET A 222 -10.94 12.77 -6.73
C MET A 222 -10.15 13.40 -5.58
N LEU A 223 -9.29 12.62 -4.91
CA LEU A 223 -8.45 13.13 -3.82
C LEU A 223 -7.42 14.17 -4.33
N ARG A 224 -6.86 14.01 -5.53
CA ARG A 224 -6.00 15.05 -6.14
C ARG A 224 -6.76 16.36 -6.40
N LEU A 225 -8.00 16.28 -6.86
CA LEU A 225 -8.87 17.46 -7.03
C LEU A 225 -9.19 18.12 -5.68
N GLU A 226 -9.41 17.34 -4.62
CA GLU A 226 -9.58 17.87 -3.25
C GLU A 226 -8.33 18.62 -2.77
N GLY A 227 -7.14 18.05 -3.01
CA GLY A 227 -5.86 18.71 -2.72
C GLY A 227 -5.69 20.05 -3.44
N TYR A 228 -6.03 20.09 -4.73
CA TYR A 228 -6.05 21.32 -5.53
C TYR A 228 -7.00 22.37 -4.92
N LYS A 229 -8.24 21.99 -4.60
CA LYS A 229 -9.21 22.89 -3.96
C LYS A 229 -8.73 23.41 -2.61
N LEU A 230 -8.12 22.53 -1.80
CA LEU A 230 -7.57 22.85 -0.50
C LEU A 230 -6.44 23.89 -0.59
N ALA A 231 -5.53 23.73 -1.56
CA ALA A 231 -4.43 24.67 -1.79
C ALA A 231 -4.93 26.07 -2.16
N LEU A 232 -5.92 26.16 -3.05
CA LEU A 232 -6.56 27.42 -3.41
C LEU A 232 -7.23 28.07 -2.19
N SER A 233 -8.00 27.29 -1.43
CA SER A 233 -8.72 27.76 -0.25
C SER A 233 -7.76 28.30 0.83
N HIS A 234 -6.67 27.58 1.12
CA HIS A 234 -5.65 28.00 2.09
C HIS A 234 -4.99 29.35 1.73
N HIS A 235 -4.92 29.70 0.44
CA HIS A 235 -4.34 30.95 -0.04
C HIS A 235 -5.40 31.98 -0.49
N GLN A 236 -6.67 31.75 -0.17
CA GLN A 236 -7.79 32.65 -0.48
C GLN A 236 -7.94 32.95 -1.98
N ILE A 237 -7.58 31.98 -2.83
CA ILE A 237 -7.72 32.07 -4.28
C ILE A 237 -9.11 31.57 -4.66
N LEU A 238 -9.82 32.36 -5.47
CA LEU A 238 -11.16 32.01 -5.93
C LEU A 238 -11.14 30.72 -6.76
N PHE A 239 -11.86 29.72 -6.30
CA PHE A 239 -12.12 28.50 -7.05
C PHE A 239 -13.01 28.80 -8.28
N ARG A 240 -12.59 28.34 -9.46
CA ARG A 240 -13.31 28.47 -10.73
C ARG A 240 -13.59 27.09 -11.30
N SER A 241 -14.86 26.74 -11.49
CA SER A 241 -15.24 25.44 -12.05
C SER A 241 -14.80 25.25 -13.50
N GLU A 242 -14.76 26.33 -14.28
CA GLU A 242 -14.28 26.35 -15.68
C GLU A 242 -12.81 25.91 -15.82
N ASN A 243 -12.02 26.00 -14.75
CA ASN A 243 -10.63 25.58 -14.72
C ASN A 243 -10.44 24.06 -14.52
N ILE A 244 -11.52 23.30 -14.31
CA ILE A 244 -11.47 21.86 -14.17
C ILE A 244 -11.77 21.21 -15.51
N GLN A 245 -10.80 20.46 -16.05
CA GLN A 245 -11.01 19.65 -17.24
C GLN A 245 -10.93 18.18 -16.87
N ILE A 246 -12.05 17.49 -17.02
CA ILE A 246 -12.15 16.04 -16.87
C ILE A 246 -12.16 15.47 -18.28
N VAL A 247 -11.22 14.57 -18.55
CA VAL A 247 -11.07 13.94 -19.86
C VAL A 247 -11.19 12.44 -19.67
N SER A 248 -12.01 11.82 -20.50
CA SER A 248 -12.23 10.38 -20.51
C SER A 248 -11.13 9.66 -21.27
N GLY A 249 -10.92 8.40 -20.93
CA GLY A 249 -9.92 7.55 -21.57
C GLY A 249 -9.81 6.20 -20.86
N GLU A 250 -9.46 5.16 -21.61
CA GLU A 250 -9.22 3.81 -21.06
C GLU A 250 -8.03 3.84 -20.09
N HIS A 251 -6.93 4.48 -20.50
CA HIS A 251 -5.72 4.68 -19.71
C HIS A 251 -5.26 6.14 -19.78
N GLU A 252 -4.46 6.56 -18.79
CA GLU A 252 -3.86 7.88 -18.80
C GLU A 252 -2.93 8.06 -20.01
N SER A 253 -3.06 9.18 -20.72
CA SER A 253 -2.31 9.40 -21.95
C SER A 253 -2.01 10.88 -22.20
N GLU A 254 -1.06 11.11 -23.11
CA GLU A 254 -0.71 12.43 -23.62
C GLU A 254 -1.90 13.08 -24.33
N GLN A 255 -2.68 12.31 -25.09
CA GLN A 255 -3.87 12.81 -25.78
C GLN A 255 -4.86 13.48 -24.81
N MET A 256 -5.07 12.89 -23.63
CA MET A 256 -5.94 13.47 -22.61
C MET A 256 -5.43 14.82 -22.10
N GLY A 257 -4.12 14.93 -21.92
CA GLY A 257 -3.46 16.19 -21.57
C GLY A 257 -3.63 17.26 -22.63
N PHE A 258 -3.43 16.88 -23.90
CA PHE A 258 -3.57 17.75 -25.05
C PHE A 258 -5.00 18.32 -25.16
N GLU A 259 -6.01 17.45 -25.09
CA GLU A 259 -7.41 17.85 -25.16
C GLU A 259 -7.85 18.72 -23.98
N GLY A 260 -7.48 18.33 -22.76
CA GLY A 260 -7.78 19.08 -21.56
C GLY A 260 -7.17 20.49 -21.63
N MET A 261 -5.91 20.59 -22.05
CA MET A 261 -5.25 21.89 -22.16
C MET A 261 -5.84 22.76 -23.26
N LYS A 262 -6.21 22.20 -24.42
CA LYS A 262 -6.93 22.96 -25.47
C LYS A 262 -8.23 23.57 -24.95
N ARG A 263 -8.99 22.84 -24.12
CA ARG A 263 -10.22 23.36 -23.50
C ARG A 263 -9.92 24.50 -22.52
N LEU A 264 -8.85 24.40 -21.74
CA LEU A 264 -8.38 25.48 -20.85
C LEU A 264 -7.95 26.73 -21.62
N LEU A 265 -7.22 26.57 -22.73
CA LEU A 265 -6.76 27.67 -23.59
C LEU A 265 -7.92 28.41 -24.27
N ALA A 266 -9.03 27.71 -24.51
CA ALA A 266 -10.23 28.28 -25.14
C ALA A 266 -11.14 29.07 -24.17
N LEU A 267 -10.82 29.12 -22.87
CA LEU A 267 -11.57 29.91 -21.90
C LEU A 267 -11.41 31.41 -22.16
N ASN A 268 -12.41 32.20 -21.77
CA ASN A 268 -12.33 33.67 -21.87
C ASN A 268 -11.15 34.25 -21.06
N ASN A 269 -10.78 33.60 -19.96
CA ASN A 269 -9.63 33.94 -19.16
C ASN A 269 -8.80 32.67 -18.89
N PRO A 270 -7.94 32.26 -19.84
CA PRO A 270 -7.16 31.04 -19.72
C PRO A 270 -6.27 31.04 -18.46
N PRO A 271 -6.03 29.87 -17.86
CA PRO A 271 -5.12 29.76 -16.73
C PRO A 271 -3.68 30.04 -17.15
N THR A 272 -2.91 30.59 -16.22
CA THR A 272 -1.47 30.88 -16.38
C THR A 272 -0.59 29.71 -15.94
N ALA A 273 -1.19 28.71 -15.31
CA ALA A 273 -0.52 27.48 -14.95
C ALA A 273 -1.52 26.33 -14.90
N VAL A 274 -1.05 25.09 -15.04
CA VAL A 274 -1.90 23.90 -15.00
C VAL A 274 -1.26 22.80 -14.16
N VAL A 275 -2.11 22.15 -13.36
CA VAL A 275 -1.81 20.87 -12.72
C VAL A 275 -2.35 19.75 -13.61
N ALA A 276 -1.47 19.04 -14.30
CA ALA A 276 -1.82 17.83 -15.02
C ALA A 276 -1.65 16.64 -14.07
N THR A 277 -2.72 15.89 -13.77
CA THR A 277 -2.67 14.85 -12.73
C THR A 277 -1.96 13.55 -13.12
N SER A 278 -1.09 13.59 -14.12
CA SER A 278 -0.05 12.60 -14.44
C SER A 278 0.97 13.25 -15.36
N ASP A 279 2.19 12.70 -15.43
CA ASP A 279 3.25 13.23 -16.28
C ASP A 279 2.92 13.05 -17.77
N LEU A 280 2.23 11.96 -18.16
CA LEU A 280 1.72 11.78 -19.52
C LEU A 280 0.77 12.92 -19.93
N LYS A 281 -0.18 13.28 -19.06
CA LYS A 281 -1.07 14.43 -19.31
C LYS A 281 -0.29 15.75 -19.34
N ALA A 282 0.78 15.88 -18.54
CA ALA A 282 1.61 17.07 -18.57
C ALA A 282 2.33 17.23 -19.92
N PHE A 283 2.90 16.15 -20.48
CA PHE A 283 3.52 16.18 -21.80
C PHE A 283 2.52 16.56 -22.89
N GLY A 284 1.31 15.97 -22.85
CA GLY A 284 0.23 16.36 -23.75
C GLY A 284 -0.18 17.83 -23.63
N ALA A 285 -0.26 18.35 -22.41
CA ALA A 285 -0.56 19.76 -22.16
C ALA A 285 0.54 20.68 -22.73
N ILE A 286 1.82 20.31 -22.57
CA ILE A 286 2.94 21.06 -23.15
C ILE A 286 2.82 21.11 -24.68
N GLU A 287 2.50 19.99 -25.33
CA GLU A 287 2.28 19.97 -26.79
C GLU A 287 1.09 20.84 -27.22
N ALA A 288 -0.02 20.86 -26.47
CA ALA A 288 -1.15 21.74 -26.76
C ALA A 288 -0.83 23.23 -26.59
N ILE A 289 -0.01 23.58 -25.60
CA ILE A 289 0.47 24.95 -25.38
C ILE A 289 1.32 25.39 -26.58
N LYS A 290 2.22 24.50 -27.03
CA LYS A 290 3.06 24.72 -28.21
C LYS A 290 2.26 24.83 -29.51
N ASP A 291 1.25 23.98 -29.70
CA ASP A 291 0.33 24.03 -30.86
C ASP A 291 -0.43 25.37 -30.92
N ALA A 292 -0.71 25.98 -29.77
CA ALA A 292 -1.30 27.32 -29.68
C ALA A 292 -0.30 28.47 -29.88
N GLY A 293 0.96 28.17 -30.20
CA GLY A 293 2.03 29.18 -30.38
C GLY A 293 2.58 29.75 -29.07
N LEU A 294 2.26 29.14 -27.94
CA LEU A 294 2.74 29.51 -26.60
C LEU A 294 3.88 28.57 -26.17
N SER A 295 4.60 28.95 -25.12
CA SER A 295 5.75 28.20 -24.61
C SER A 295 5.63 27.86 -23.12
N VAL A 296 6.19 26.71 -22.74
CA VAL A 296 6.35 26.32 -21.32
C VAL A 296 7.83 26.50 -20.95
N PRO A 297 8.17 27.18 -19.83
CA PRO A 297 7.26 27.83 -18.87
C PRO A 297 6.95 29.30 -19.18
N GLU A 298 7.38 29.83 -20.33
CA GLU A 298 7.39 31.28 -20.60
C GLU A 298 6.01 31.95 -20.70
N ASP A 299 5.00 31.21 -21.15
CA ASP A 299 3.59 31.67 -21.22
C ASP A 299 2.72 30.98 -20.16
N ILE A 300 2.95 29.68 -19.94
CA ILE A 300 2.15 28.84 -19.05
C ILE A 300 3.06 27.87 -18.29
N SER A 301 2.93 27.84 -16.96
CA SER A 301 3.62 26.88 -16.10
C SER A 301 2.87 25.53 -16.05
N VAL A 302 3.57 24.40 -16.09
CA VAL A 302 2.99 23.06 -16.05
C VAL A 302 3.60 22.25 -14.91
N VAL A 303 2.75 21.61 -14.09
CA VAL A 303 3.17 20.63 -13.08
C VAL A 303 2.50 19.28 -13.36
N GLY A 304 3.29 18.21 -13.38
CA GLY A 304 2.82 16.83 -13.49
C GLY A 304 2.71 16.13 -12.14
N ILE A 305 2.37 14.85 -12.18
CA ILE A 305 2.41 13.88 -11.06
C ILE A 305 2.98 12.58 -11.64
N ASP A 306 3.78 11.83 -10.90
CA ASP A 306 4.34 10.47 -11.16
C ASP A 306 5.86 10.42 -11.17
N ASP A 307 6.55 11.52 -11.49
CA ASP A 307 8.01 11.55 -11.65
C ASP A 307 8.52 10.45 -12.61
N LEU A 308 7.91 10.33 -13.79
CA LEU A 308 8.37 9.41 -14.83
C LEU A 308 9.83 9.71 -15.21
N GLN A 309 10.56 8.69 -15.66
CA GLN A 309 11.97 8.89 -16.05
C GLN A 309 12.11 9.91 -17.18
N LEU A 310 11.16 9.92 -18.12
CA LEU A 310 11.11 10.87 -19.22
C LEU A 310 10.98 12.32 -18.75
N SER A 311 10.38 12.57 -17.58
CA SER A 311 10.15 13.90 -17.01
C SER A 311 11.45 14.68 -16.80
N LYS A 312 12.59 14.00 -16.61
CA LYS A 312 13.93 14.61 -16.48
C LYS A 312 14.53 15.05 -17.82
N TYR A 313 14.13 14.40 -18.90
CA TYR A 313 14.72 14.56 -20.24
C TYR A 313 13.78 15.26 -21.22
N TYR A 314 12.55 15.51 -20.82
CA TYR A 314 11.60 16.33 -21.57
C TYR A 314 12.12 17.78 -21.68
N SER A 315 11.63 18.52 -22.67
CA SER A 315 12.03 19.92 -22.89
C SER A 315 10.79 20.82 -22.89
N PRO A 316 10.57 21.64 -21.83
CA PRO A 316 11.38 21.76 -20.62
C PRO A 316 11.30 20.52 -19.71
N ALA A 317 12.29 20.34 -18.83
CA ALA A 317 12.24 19.26 -17.85
C ALA A 317 11.07 19.49 -16.89
N LEU A 318 10.25 18.47 -16.66
CA LEU A 318 8.95 18.60 -16.03
C LEU A 318 9.05 18.62 -14.50
N THR A 319 8.60 19.71 -13.88
CA THR A 319 8.28 19.77 -12.45
C THR A 319 7.10 18.84 -12.16
N THR A 320 7.23 17.96 -11.17
CA THR A 320 6.26 16.87 -10.93
C THR A 320 6.24 16.43 -9.47
N ILE A 321 5.29 15.57 -9.11
CA ILE A 321 5.15 14.95 -7.79
C ILE A 321 5.58 13.48 -7.85
N ASN A 322 6.62 13.11 -7.11
CA ASN A 322 6.99 11.72 -6.90
C ASN A 322 6.10 11.09 -5.82
N GLN A 323 5.41 10.01 -6.16
CA GLN A 323 4.46 9.32 -5.27
C GLN A 323 5.13 8.45 -4.18
N ASN A 324 6.46 8.33 -4.18
CA ASN A 324 7.24 7.43 -3.31
C ASN A 324 6.80 5.96 -3.38
N SER A 325 6.49 5.46 -4.59
CA SER A 325 5.92 4.12 -4.81
C SER A 325 6.79 2.96 -4.30
N TYR A 326 8.12 3.12 -4.29
CA TYR A 326 9.01 2.15 -3.62
C TYR A 326 8.71 2.00 -2.12
N THR A 327 8.47 3.13 -1.44
CA THR A 327 8.12 3.13 -0.01
C THR A 327 6.73 2.52 0.21
N LEU A 328 5.78 2.80 -0.69
CA LEU A 328 4.47 2.14 -0.71
C LEU A 328 4.61 0.63 -0.78
N GLY A 329 5.45 0.12 -1.68
CA GLY A 329 5.66 -1.32 -1.85
C GLY A 329 6.27 -1.99 -0.61
N LYS A 330 7.30 -1.37 -0.05
CA LYS A 330 7.90 -1.84 1.21
C LYS A 330 6.88 -1.88 2.34
N ARG A 331 6.10 -0.80 2.49
CA ARG A 331 5.10 -0.69 3.56
C ARG A 331 3.96 -1.68 3.40
N SER A 332 3.59 -2.04 2.17
CA SER A 332 2.60 -3.10 1.89
C SER A 332 2.99 -4.44 2.50
N VAL A 333 4.28 -4.82 2.42
CA VAL A 333 4.78 -6.07 3.02
C VAL A 333 4.74 -5.99 4.56
N GLU A 334 5.22 -4.89 5.13
CA GLU A 334 5.23 -4.67 6.58
C GLU A 334 3.82 -4.68 7.18
N LEU A 335 2.87 -3.98 6.54
CA LEU A 335 1.49 -3.90 6.99
C LEU A 335 0.80 -5.27 6.94
N LEU A 336 1.09 -6.07 5.91
CA LEU A 336 0.56 -7.43 5.78
C LEU A 336 1.06 -8.35 6.90
N GLU A 337 2.34 -8.25 7.27
CA GLU A 337 2.89 -8.99 8.41
C GLU A 337 2.30 -8.52 9.74
N GLU A 338 2.19 -7.20 9.95
CA GLU A 338 1.53 -6.62 11.13
C GLU A 338 0.11 -7.16 11.28
N TYR A 339 -0.67 -7.14 10.18
CA TYR A 339 -2.03 -7.68 10.15
C TYR A 339 -2.06 -9.19 10.43
N ALA A 340 -1.16 -9.97 9.84
CA ALA A 340 -1.10 -11.41 10.05
C ALA A 340 -0.80 -11.78 11.52
N MET A 341 0.01 -10.97 12.21
CA MET A 341 0.39 -11.17 13.60
C MET A 341 -0.65 -10.70 14.63
N LEU A 342 -1.71 -9.99 14.20
CA LEU A 342 -2.75 -9.54 15.13
C LEU A 342 -3.53 -10.71 15.72
N ASP A 343 -3.78 -10.63 17.03
CA ASP A 343 -4.65 -11.56 17.73
C ASP A 343 -6.11 -11.40 17.26
N LYS A 344 -6.64 -12.47 16.68
CA LYS A 344 -7.95 -12.55 16.03
C LYS A 344 -9.13 -12.32 16.97
N ASN A 345 -8.89 -12.31 18.29
CA ASN A 345 -9.92 -12.13 19.31
C ASN A 345 -10.03 -10.70 19.85
N ASN A 346 -9.13 -9.79 19.45
CA ASN A 346 -9.19 -8.40 19.87
C ASN A 346 -9.79 -7.54 18.75
N ASN A 347 -10.98 -6.97 18.99
CA ASN A 347 -11.54 -5.87 18.20
C ASN A 347 -10.56 -4.70 18.21
N LYS A 348 -9.72 -4.60 17.18
CA LYS A 348 -8.78 -3.48 17.01
C LYS A 348 -9.13 -2.68 15.77
N GLU A 349 -8.84 -1.38 15.86
CA GLU A 349 -9.01 -0.42 14.78
C GLU A 349 -8.37 -0.90 13.47
N LEU A 350 -9.01 -0.54 12.37
CA LEU A 350 -8.50 -0.79 11.02
C LEU A 350 -7.07 -0.25 10.88
N ILE A 351 -6.10 -1.13 10.60
CA ILE A 351 -4.73 -0.68 10.33
C ILE A 351 -4.69 -0.04 8.94
N LYS A 352 -4.23 1.20 8.88
CA LYS A 352 -4.08 1.95 7.64
C LYS A 352 -2.82 2.80 7.68
N ASP A 353 -2.23 3.05 6.52
CA ASP A 353 -1.08 3.94 6.40
C ASP A 353 -1.10 4.75 5.10
N GLU A 354 -0.46 5.92 5.12
CA GLU A 354 -0.41 6.85 4.01
C GLU A 354 1.04 7.24 3.68
N ILE A 355 1.43 7.01 2.44
CA ILE A 355 2.73 7.42 1.91
C ILE A 355 2.63 8.84 1.39
N TYR A 356 3.42 9.72 1.99
CA TYR A 356 3.45 11.11 1.59
C TYR A 356 4.26 11.30 0.31
N PRO A 357 3.73 11.97 -0.72
CA PRO A 357 4.45 12.28 -1.94
C PRO A 357 5.47 13.41 -1.74
N LYS A 358 6.34 13.62 -2.74
CA LYS A 358 7.36 14.68 -2.75
C LYS A 358 7.33 15.49 -4.04
N LEU A 359 7.45 16.81 -3.93
CA LEU A 359 7.64 17.69 -5.07
C LEU A 359 9.06 17.57 -5.63
N ILE A 360 9.17 17.43 -6.94
CA ILE A 360 10.42 17.43 -7.70
C ILE A 360 10.40 18.64 -8.65
N VAL A 361 11.12 19.70 -8.29
CA VAL A 361 11.17 20.95 -9.06
C VAL A 361 12.16 20.82 -10.21
N ARG A 362 11.74 21.26 -11.41
CA ARG A 362 12.54 21.33 -12.65
C ARG A 362 12.19 22.62 -13.42
N ASP A 363 12.22 22.58 -14.75
CA ASP A 363 12.22 23.75 -15.62
C ASP A 363 10.82 24.13 -16.16
N SER A 364 9.78 23.32 -15.95
CA SER A 364 8.45 23.55 -16.51
C SER A 364 7.58 24.56 -15.76
N THR A 365 8.14 25.27 -14.78
CA THR A 365 7.40 26.27 -13.98
C THR A 365 8.25 27.53 -13.79
N LYS A 366 7.60 28.70 -13.82
CA LYS A 366 8.25 30.00 -13.65
C LYS A 366 7.38 30.95 -12.82
N MET A 367 8.00 31.99 -12.24
CA MET A 367 7.27 33.06 -11.57
C MET A 367 6.34 33.78 -12.55
N LEU A 368 5.09 34.02 -12.17
CA LEU A 368 4.10 34.70 -13.04
C LEU A 368 4.57 36.08 -13.51
N SER A 369 5.30 36.83 -12.69
CA SER A 369 5.85 38.14 -13.06
C SER A 369 6.83 38.10 -14.24
N GLU A 370 7.35 36.92 -14.57
CA GLU A 370 8.33 36.71 -15.63
C GLU A 370 7.70 36.10 -16.89
N ILE A 371 6.39 35.83 -16.85
CA ILE A 371 5.62 35.32 -17.99
C ILE A 371 5.26 36.48 -18.91
N LYS A 372 5.74 36.43 -20.15
CA LYS A 372 5.47 37.46 -21.15
C LYS A 372 4.20 37.10 -21.90
N ARG A 373 3.06 37.73 -21.55
CA ARG A 373 1.84 37.56 -22.35
C ARG A 373 2.10 38.12 -23.75
N SER A 374 2.08 37.24 -24.75
CA SER A 374 2.12 37.59 -26.17
C SER A 374 0.85 38.37 -26.52
N GLY A 375 0.89 39.71 -26.36
CA GLY A 375 -0.25 40.60 -26.57
C GLY A 375 -0.22 41.92 -25.77
N GLU A 376 0.67 42.07 -24.79
CA GLU A 376 0.89 43.38 -24.13
C GLU A 376 2.03 44.13 -24.85
N ILE A 377 1.65 44.93 -25.86
CA ILE A 377 2.44 46.06 -26.39
C ILE A 377 1.85 47.35 -25.82
#